data_AF-A0A2P6WBU8-F1
#
_entry.id   AF-A0A2P6WBU8-F1
#
_cell.length_a   1.000
_cell.length_b   1.000
_cell.length_c   1.000
_cell.angle_alpha   90.00
_cell.angle_beta   90.00
_cell.angle_gamma   90.00
#
_symmetry.space_group_name_H-M   'P 1'
#
loop_
_entity.id
_entity.type
_entity.pdbx_description
1 polymer ?
#
loop_
_entity_poly.entity_id
_entity_poly.type
_entity_poly.pdbx_seq_one_letter_code
_entity_poly.pdbx_strand_id
1 'polypeptide(L)' 'MTKHHADNERIKRQYFAFLKDAKGNSETTVDAAAKAINRFEVYTKHRDFKLFHVEQA' A
#
# COMPACT_ATOMS: atom_id res chain seq x y z
N MET A 1 -10.19 -14.04 9.99
CA MET A 1 -9.42 -12.85 10.45
C MET A 1 -8.20 -12.72 9.55
N THR A 2 -8.24 -11.81 8.58
CA THR A 2 -7.06 -11.46 7.78
C THR A 2 -6.02 -10.87 8.71
N LYS A 3 -4.90 -11.58 8.88
CA LYS A 3 -3.79 -11.11 9.72
C LYS A 3 -2.99 -10.10 8.89
N HIS A 4 -3.36 -8.83 8.99
CA HIS A 4 -2.59 -7.75 8.37
C HIS A 4 -1.19 -7.69 8.99
N HIS A 5 -0.17 -7.49 8.16
CA HIS A 5 1.20 -7.33 8.64
C HIS A 5 1.40 -5.91 9.19
N ALA A 6 1.76 -5.79 10.47
CA ALA A 6 1.84 -4.50 11.15
C ALA A 6 2.80 -3.51 10.46
N ASP A 7 3.89 -4.01 9.88
CA ASP A 7 4.83 -3.17 9.13
C ASP A 7 4.28 -2.71 7.79
N ASN A 8 3.44 -3.52 7.12
CA ASN A 8 2.78 -3.09 5.89
C ASN A 8 1.83 -1.93 6.17
N GLU A 9 1.10 -1.97 7.28
CA GLU A 9 0.22 -0.86 7.69
C GLU A 9 1.00 0.43 7.94
N ARG A 10 2.19 0.33 8.56
CA ARG A 10 3.08 1.49 8.74
C ARG A 10 3.54 2.08 7.42
N ILE A 11 3.98 1.22 6.49
CA ILE A 11 4.43 1.63 5.15
C ILE A 11 3.28 2.29 4.38
N LYS A 12 2.07 1.71 4.40
CA LYS A 12 0.88 2.29 3.76
C LYS A 12 0.57 3.69 4.30
N ARG A 13 0.58 3.86 5.62
CA ARG A 13 0.31 5.17 6.25
C ARG A 13 1.31 6.23 5.80
N GLN A 14 2.60 5.90 5.81
CA GLN A 14 3.64 6.82 5.33
C GLN A 14 3.46 7.15 3.85
N TYR A 15 3.14 6.16 3.02
CA TYR A 15 2.92 6.36 1.59
C TYR A 15 1.70 7.23 1.30
N PHE A 16 0.58 7.02 2.00
CA PHE A 16 -0.62 7.85 1.83
C PHE A 16 -0.39 9.29 2.29
N ALA A 17 0.30 9.50 3.40
CA ALA A 17 0.72 10.84 3.84
C ALA A 17 1.62 11.51 2.79
N PHE A 18 2.61 10.79 2.24
CA PHE A 18 3.45 11.30 1.15
C PHE A 18 2.65 11.68 -0.10
N LEU A 19 1.69 10.85 -0.52
CA LEU A 19 0.86 11.15 -1.69
C LEU A 19 0.00 12.39 -1.49
N LYS A 20 -0.58 12.57 -0.30
CA LYS A 20 -1.43 13.72 0.03
C LYS A 20 -0.60 15.00 0.22
N ASP A 21 0.44 14.93 1.04
CA ASP A 21 1.14 16.12 1.54
C ASP A 21 2.30 16.54 0.63
N ALA A 22 3.12 15.58 0.17
CA ALA A 22 4.32 15.90 -0.62
C ALA A 22 4.03 16.00 -2.12
N LYS A 23 3.15 15.12 -2.64
CA LYS A 23 2.74 15.16 -4.05
C LYS A 23 1.53 16.07 -4.31
N GLY A 24 0.82 16.50 -3.28
CA GLY A 24 -0.39 17.32 -3.44
C GLY A 24 -1.51 16.60 -4.20
N ASN A 25 -1.54 15.27 -4.18
CA ASN A 25 -2.56 14.52 -4.88
C ASN A 25 -3.93 14.72 -4.21
N SER A 26 -5.00 14.70 -5.01
CA SER A 26 -6.37 14.69 -4.50
C SER A 26 -6.65 13.40 -3.74
N GLU A 27 -7.63 13.46 -2.83
CA GLU A 27 -8.07 12.30 -2.03
C GLU A 27 -8.51 11.13 -2.92
N THR A 28 -9.11 11.42 -4.08
CA THR A 28 -9.51 10.43 -5.08
C THR A 28 -8.32 9.62 -5.63
N THR A 29 -7.15 10.26 -5.82
CA THR A 29 -5.94 9.59 -6.28
C THR A 29 -5.31 8.74 -5.17
N VAL A 30 -5.34 9.24 -3.93
CA VAL A 30 -4.89 8.46 -2.76
C VAL A 30 -5.78 7.22 -2.56
N ASP A 31 -7.09 7.36 -2.71
CA ASP A 31 -8.05 6.26 -2.64
C ASP A 31 -7.83 5.22 -3.75
N ALA A 32 -7.52 5.66 -4.97
CA ALA A 32 -7.18 4.76 -6.06
C ALA A 32 -5.92 3.95 -5.74
N ALA A 33 -4.88 4.60 -5.18
CA ALA A 33 -3.66 3.92 -4.73
C ALA A 33 -3.95 2.94 -3.59
N ALA A 34 -4.77 3.32 -2.61
CA ALA A 34 -5.17 2.44 -1.51
C ALA A 34 -5.92 1.19 -2.01
N LYS A 35 -6.82 1.36 -2.99
CA LYS A 35 -7.51 0.24 -3.64
C LYS A 35 -6.56 -0.69 -4.38
N ALA A 36 -5.54 -0.16 -5.05
CA ALA A 36 -4.54 -0.95 -5.75
C ALA A 36 -3.68 -1.76 -4.77
N ILE A 37 -3.21 -1.12 -3.69
CA ILE A 37 -2.43 -1.79 -2.64
C ILE A 37 -3.24 -2.89 -1.96
N ASN A 38 -4.52 -2.64 -1.66
CA ASN A 38 -5.37 -3.67 -1.06
C ASN A 38 -5.52 -4.90 -1.96
N ARG A 39 -5.67 -4.73 -3.29
CA ARG A 39 -5.71 -5.85 -4.23
C ARG A 39 -4.40 -6.64 -4.23
N PHE A 40 -3.27 -5.95 -4.21
CA PHE A 40 -1.96 -6.57 -4.12
C PHE A 40 -1.78 -7.36 -2.81
N GLU A 41 -2.21 -6.81 -1.68
CA GLU A 41 -2.18 -7.51 -0.40
C GLU A 41 -3.05 -8.77 -0.41
N VAL A 42 -4.26 -8.70 -0.96
CA VAL A 42 -5.13 -9.88 -1.09
C VAL A 42 -4.48 -10.95 -1.96
N TYR A 43 -3.92 -10.57 -3.11
CA TYR A 43 -3.23 -11.50 -4.01
C TYR A 43 -2.02 -12.16 -3.34
N THR A 44 -1.23 -11.39 -2.59
CA THR A 44 -0.03 -11.89 -1.91
C THR A 44 -0.31 -12.53 -0.54
N LYS A 45 -1.57 -12.53 -0.09
CA LYS A 45 -2.02 -12.99 1.24
C LYS A 45 -1.40 -12.20 2.40
N HIS A 46 -1.30 -10.88 2.25
CA HIS A 46 -0.74 -9.93 3.22
C HIS A 46 0.71 -10.26 3.62
N ARG A 47 1.51 -10.76 2.66
CA ARG A 47 2.96 -10.92 2.85
C ARG A 47 3.63 -9.56 3.02
N ASP A 48 4.77 -9.56 3.69
CA ASP A 48 5.57 -8.34 3.89
C ASP A 48 5.92 -7.72 2.52
N PHE A 49 5.70 -6.42 2.37
CA PHE A 49 6.06 -5.68 1.15
C PHE A 49 7.54 -5.77 0.82
N LYS A 50 8.41 -6.02 1.79
CA LYS A 50 9.85 -6.23 1.55
C LYS A 50 10.17 -7.46 0.71
N LEU A 51 9.24 -8.41 0.62
CA LEU A 51 9.39 -9.60 -0.22
C LEU A 51 9.01 -9.34 -1.68
N PHE A 52 8.44 -8.17 -1.99
CA PHE A 52 8.13 -7.80 -3.35
C PHE A 52 9.40 -7.35 -4.08
N HIS A 53 9.72 -8.05 -5.17
CA HIS A 53 10.77 -7.64 -6.09
C HIS A 53 10.13 -7.05 -7.34
N VAL A 54 10.52 -5.82 -7.71
CA VAL A 54 9.96 -5.11 -8.87
C VAL A 54 10.12 -5.88 -10.19
N GLU A 55 11.13 -6.74 -10.29
CA GLU A 55 11.35 -7.62 -11.46
C GLU A 55 10.28 -8.72 -11.63
N GLN A 56 9.41 -8.93 -10.63
CA GLN A 56 8.31 -9.89 -10.70
C GLN A 56 7.01 -9.28 -11.26
N ALA A 57 7.01 -7.98 -11.60
CA ALA A 57 5.86 -7.23 -12.10
C ALA A 57 6.03 -6.87 -13.58
#